data_AF-A0A819Y8X0-F1
#
_entry.id   AF-A0A819Y8X0-F1
#
_cell.length_a   1.000
_cell.length_b   1.000
_cell.length_c   1.000
_cell.angle_alpha   90.00
_cell.angle_beta   90.00
_cell.angle_gamma   90.00
#
_symmetry.space_group_name_H-M   'P 1'
#
loop_
_entity.id
_entity.type
_entity.pdbx_description
1 polymer ?
#
loop_
_entity_poly.entity_id
_entity_poly.type
_entity_poly.pdbx_seq_one_letter_code
_entity_poly.pdbx_strand_id
1 'polypeptide(L)'
;MIEYTHTIELIKNRIKQLEINQYNKFNFDKHLLEIDINSTNIINDFNQRQQELIQLINEDQHTFTKLEQRWQLIIKTILNKQQEIKDIIKLWLSYQNYLEKKIYEINRRLITYSDIKTKIILEKEWNDLQRSANKININIKQRSEILITLLIRYNELDHALDDVSISIKSIRTLQQQPTDELNQFILQCQSKDRKLTQHRHELQRLRQTITEISPELHPDDINQLMQKLNVLEIQWSDAERIIRTLIDNLTKKRSEYHDFENKCKRLIEWFEHFLNTEINHRIDGLTLEASLDILKTEIRNLISDKRRSVNDLIIAARVLQRHITDQLQLQTLKQQIDRLEQILNRTEEHDEKRIKKTEIVLKMFHDFEQGLENLRSWMMDTIETNLQKSLSINTLNANQLRDHQQSIIAIETDIEKYTTIVSSVLALGHYLLSEIDIRSRNINSIPRTIQ
;
A
#
# COMPACT_ATOMS: atom_id res chain seq x y z
N MET A 1 18.34 -95.02 -25.78
CA MET A 1 18.53 -93.61 -26.20
C MET A 1 17.46 -93.16 -27.19
N ILE A 2 17.18 -93.90 -28.28
CA ILE A 2 16.21 -93.52 -29.34
C ILE A 2 14.76 -93.34 -28.81
N GLU A 3 14.29 -94.21 -27.91
CA GLU A 3 12.96 -94.09 -27.29
C GLU A 3 12.83 -92.87 -26.34
N TYR A 4 13.93 -92.50 -25.68
CA TYR A 4 13.98 -91.35 -24.78
C TYR A 4 13.90 -90.04 -25.57
N THR A 5 14.61 -89.96 -26.70
CA THR A 5 14.56 -88.81 -27.61
C THR A 5 13.15 -88.64 -28.19
N HIS A 6 12.50 -89.73 -28.58
CA HIS A 6 11.13 -89.69 -29.10
C HIS A 6 10.11 -89.20 -28.05
N THR A 7 10.26 -89.65 -26.81
CA THR A 7 9.37 -89.25 -25.70
C THR A 7 9.57 -87.78 -25.32
N ILE A 8 10.81 -87.29 -25.30
CA ILE A 8 11.12 -85.87 -25.08
C ILE A 8 10.53 -84.99 -26.19
N GLU A 9 10.62 -85.43 -27.44
CA GLU A 9 10.07 -84.67 -28.58
C GLU A 9 8.54 -84.64 -28.56
N LEU A 10 7.89 -85.74 -28.16
CA LEU A 10 6.44 -85.80 -27.92
C LEU A 10 6.01 -84.86 -26.79
N ILE A 11 6.76 -84.81 -25.68
CA ILE A 11 6.47 -83.91 -24.56
C ILE A 11 6.67 -82.45 -24.97
N LYS A 12 7.75 -82.12 -25.68
CA LYS A 12 7.98 -80.77 -26.23
C LYS A 12 6.85 -80.33 -27.14
N ASN A 13 6.43 -81.20 -28.07
CA ASN A 13 5.32 -80.91 -28.97
C ASN A 13 3.99 -80.75 -28.24
N ARG A 14 3.75 -81.54 -27.19
CA ARG A 14 2.55 -81.43 -26.34
C ARG A 14 2.55 -80.15 -25.51
N ILE A 15 3.69 -79.73 -24.98
CA ILE A 15 3.85 -78.45 -24.25
C ILE A 15 3.61 -77.28 -25.21
N LYS A 16 4.25 -77.30 -26.39
CA LYS A 16 4.08 -76.27 -27.43
C LYS A 16 2.62 -76.15 -27.88
N GLN A 17 1.93 -77.28 -28.06
CA GLN A 17 0.49 -77.24 -28.38
C GLN A 17 -0.37 -76.74 -27.22
N LEU A 18 -0.03 -77.05 -25.97
CA LEU A 18 -0.77 -76.54 -24.81
C LEU A 18 -0.52 -75.04 -24.60
N GLU A 19 0.69 -74.54 -24.84
CA GLU A 19 1.03 -73.12 -24.87
C GLU A 19 0.22 -72.41 -25.96
N ILE A 20 0.23 -72.92 -27.20
CA ILE A 20 -0.55 -72.36 -28.31
C ILE A 20 -2.06 -72.39 -28.00
N ASN A 21 -2.59 -73.50 -27.48
CA ASN A 21 -4.01 -73.62 -27.17
C ASN A 21 -4.46 -72.72 -26.02
N GLN A 22 -3.61 -72.49 -25.00
CA GLN A 22 -3.90 -71.57 -23.89
C GLN A 22 -3.72 -70.11 -24.29
N TYR A 23 -2.66 -69.80 -25.05
CA TYR A 23 -2.43 -68.48 -25.65
C TYR A 23 -3.60 -68.06 -26.54
N ASN A 24 -4.08 -68.97 -27.40
CA ASN A 24 -5.26 -68.77 -28.24
C ASN A 24 -6.56 -68.69 -27.42
N LYS A 25 -6.65 -69.41 -26.29
CA LYS A 25 -7.83 -69.37 -25.40
C LYS A 25 -7.96 -68.04 -24.65
N PHE A 26 -6.85 -67.40 -24.30
CA PHE A 26 -6.85 -66.11 -23.60
C PHE A 26 -6.72 -64.90 -24.53
N ASN A 27 -6.42 -65.12 -25.82
CA ASN A 27 -6.41 -64.10 -26.87
C ASN A 27 -5.65 -62.81 -26.47
N PHE A 28 -4.53 -63.00 -25.76
CA PHE A 28 -3.80 -61.90 -25.10
C PHE A 28 -3.29 -60.86 -26.09
N ASP A 29 -2.77 -61.28 -27.24
CA ASP A 29 -2.33 -60.35 -28.28
C ASP A 29 -3.48 -59.49 -28.81
N LYS A 30 -4.65 -60.09 -29.01
CA LYS A 30 -5.83 -59.36 -29.47
C LYS A 30 -6.29 -58.33 -28.43
N HIS A 31 -6.32 -58.72 -27.16
CA HIS A 31 -6.71 -57.81 -26.08
C HIS A 31 -5.67 -56.71 -25.81
N LEU A 32 -4.37 -57.01 -25.90
CA LEU A 32 -3.32 -56.00 -25.77
C LEU A 32 -3.31 -55.03 -26.95
N LEU A 33 -3.49 -55.51 -28.20
CA LEU A 33 -3.64 -54.65 -29.37
C LEU A 33 -4.92 -53.80 -29.28
N GLU A 34 -6.04 -54.38 -28.83
CA GLU A 34 -7.29 -53.64 -28.62
C GLU A 34 -7.13 -52.55 -27.55
N ILE A 35 -6.36 -52.81 -26.49
CA ILE A 35 -6.06 -51.80 -25.46
C ILE A 35 -5.16 -50.71 -26.03
N ASP A 36 -4.13 -51.05 -26.78
CA ASP A 36 -3.19 -50.08 -27.34
C ASP A 36 -3.85 -49.16 -28.39
N ILE A 37 -4.61 -49.76 -29.32
CA ILE A 37 -5.40 -49.03 -30.32
C ILE A 37 -6.47 -48.17 -29.65
N ASN A 38 -7.19 -48.69 -28.66
CA ASN A 38 -8.20 -47.91 -27.96
C ASN A 38 -7.59 -46.81 -27.09
N SER A 39 -6.44 -47.03 -26.47
CA SER A 39 -5.74 -46.02 -25.66
C SER A 39 -5.23 -44.89 -26.53
N THR A 40 -4.67 -45.20 -27.70
CA THR A 40 -4.22 -44.21 -28.68
C THR A 40 -5.40 -43.42 -29.24
N ASN A 41 -6.54 -44.07 -29.52
CA ASN A 41 -7.75 -43.39 -29.96
C ASN A 41 -8.34 -42.47 -28.87
N ILE A 42 -8.32 -42.89 -27.60
CA ILE A 42 -8.79 -42.08 -26.47
C ILE A 42 -7.89 -40.86 -26.26
N ILE A 43 -6.56 -41.03 -26.35
CA ILE A 43 -5.60 -39.93 -26.21
C ILE A 43 -5.77 -38.93 -27.36
N ASN A 44 -5.95 -39.40 -28.59
CA ASN A 44 -6.17 -38.54 -29.75
C ASN A 44 -7.52 -37.80 -29.67
N ASP A 45 -8.59 -38.47 -29.24
CA ASP A 45 -9.91 -37.87 -29.03
C ASP A 45 -9.89 -36.84 -27.88
N PHE A 46 -9.16 -37.14 -26.80
CA PHE A 46 -8.93 -36.20 -25.69
C PHE A 46 -8.15 -34.96 -26.15
N ASN A 47 -7.07 -35.14 -26.90
CA ASN A 47 -6.24 -34.05 -27.40
C ASN A 47 -6.98 -33.17 -28.41
N GLN A 48 -7.75 -33.77 -29.33
CA GLN A 48 -8.60 -33.04 -30.28
C GLN A 48 -9.64 -32.18 -29.55
N ARG A 49 -10.29 -32.76 -28.52
CA ARG A 49 -11.35 -32.07 -27.78
C ARG A 49 -10.83 -31.04 -26.78
N GLN A 50 -9.61 -31.18 -26.28
CA GLN A 50 -8.93 -30.11 -25.55
C GLN A 50 -8.71 -28.88 -26.45
N GLN A 51 -8.35 -29.08 -27.72
CA GLN A 51 -8.21 -27.96 -28.65
C GLN A 51 -9.55 -27.26 -28.95
N GLU A 52 -10.65 -28.01 -29.04
CA GLU A 52 -12.01 -27.44 -29.17
C GLU A 52 -12.45 -26.69 -27.90
N LEU A 53 -12.08 -27.19 -26.72
CA LEU A 53 -12.33 -26.53 -25.43
C LEU A 53 -11.60 -25.19 -25.31
N ILE A 54 -10.35 -25.12 -25.78
CA ILE A 54 -9.57 -23.88 -25.84
C ILE A 54 -10.23 -22.84 -26.76
N GLN A 55 -10.94 -23.28 -27.81
CA GLN A 55 -11.68 -22.39 -28.72
C GLN A 55 -13.02 -21.90 -28.13
N LEU A 56 -13.65 -22.68 -27.25
CA LEU A 56 -15.01 -22.42 -26.72
C LEU A 56 -15.06 -21.59 -25.43
N ILE A 57 -13.93 -21.25 -24.82
CA ILE A 57 -13.85 -20.49 -23.55
C ILE A 57 -14.33 -19.02 -23.68
N ASN A 58 -14.84 -18.58 -24.84
CA ASN A 58 -15.34 -17.23 -25.08
C ASN A 58 -16.89 -17.07 -25.10
N GLU A 59 -17.71 -18.11 -24.90
CA GLU A 59 -19.18 -17.97 -25.06
C GLU A 59 -20.06 -18.62 -23.96
N ASP A 60 -21.01 -17.79 -23.47
CA ASP A 60 -22.25 -17.97 -22.67
C ASP A 60 -22.44 -19.13 -21.66
N GLN A 61 -23.28 -18.88 -20.65
CA GLN A 61 -23.49 -19.71 -19.45
C GLN A 61 -24.22 -21.04 -19.72
N HIS A 62 -25.00 -21.12 -20.80
CA HIS A 62 -25.65 -22.37 -21.22
C HIS A 62 -24.65 -23.39 -21.81
N THR A 63 -23.54 -22.90 -22.38
CA THR A 63 -22.44 -23.72 -22.90
C THR A 63 -21.69 -24.40 -21.76
N PHE A 64 -21.54 -23.72 -20.62
CA PHE A 64 -20.89 -24.25 -19.42
C PHE A 64 -21.62 -25.46 -18.83
N THR A 65 -22.95 -25.41 -18.69
CA THR A 65 -23.72 -26.55 -18.14
C THR A 65 -23.66 -27.78 -19.05
N LYS A 66 -23.67 -27.60 -20.38
CA LYS A 66 -23.47 -28.71 -21.33
C LYS A 66 -22.05 -29.27 -21.25
N LEU A 67 -21.06 -28.42 -21.00
CA LEU A 67 -19.67 -28.82 -20.79
C LEU A 67 -19.52 -29.64 -19.51
N GLU A 68 -20.14 -29.21 -18.42
CA GLU A 68 -20.11 -29.93 -17.15
C GLU A 68 -20.73 -31.34 -17.26
N GLN A 69 -21.92 -31.45 -17.88
CA GLN A 69 -22.56 -32.75 -18.12
C GLN A 69 -21.71 -33.68 -19.00
N ARG A 70 -21.02 -33.11 -20.01
CA ARG A 70 -20.11 -33.87 -20.87
C ARG A 70 -18.83 -34.29 -20.15
N TRP A 71 -18.28 -33.43 -19.30
CA TRP A 71 -17.13 -33.77 -18.43
C TRP A 71 -17.45 -34.92 -17.48
N GLN A 72 -18.65 -34.94 -16.89
CA GLN A 72 -19.05 -36.07 -16.06
C GLN A 72 -19.14 -37.40 -16.83
N LEU A 73 -19.57 -37.36 -18.10
CA LEU A 73 -19.57 -38.54 -18.97
C LEU A 73 -18.16 -39.05 -19.27
N ILE A 74 -17.21 -38.14 -19.49
CA ILE A 74 -15.79 -38.45 -19.73
C ILE A 74 -15.18 -39.11 -18.50
N ILE A 75 -15.35 -38.51 -17.32
CA ILE A 75 -14.86 -39.05 -16.05
C ILE A 75 -15.41 -40.45 -15.81
N LYS A 76 -16.72 -40.66 -16.06
CA LYS A 76 -17.34 -41.97 -15.93
C LYS A 76 -16.74 -43.01 -16.89
N THR A 77 -16.41 -42.62 -18.12
CA THR A 77 -15.78 -43.50 -19.12
C THR A 77 -14.36 -43.88 -18.71
N ILE A 78 -13.58 -42.91 -18.23
CA ILE A 78 -12.23 -43.14 -17.71
C ILE A 78 -12.26 -44.09 -16.50
N LEU A 79 -13.19 -43.89 -15.57
CA LEU A 79 -13.34 -44.75 -14.39
C LEU A 79 -13.70 -46.20 -14.77
N ASN A 80 -14.62 -46.38 -15.73
CA ASN A 80 -14.95 -47.72 -16.23
C ASN A 80 -13.74 -48.39 -16.89
N LYS A 81 -12.94 -47.65 -17.67
CA LYS A 81 -11.73 -48.18 -18.30
C LYS A 81 -10.61 -48.49 -17.31
N GLN A 82 -10.43 -47.67 -16.28
CA GLN A 82 -9.53 -48.00 -15.17
C GLN A 82 -9.94 -49.31 -14.48
N GLN A 83 -11.25 -49.56 -14.37
CA GLN A 83 -11.75 -50.81 -13.80
C GLN A 83 -11.45 -52.01 -14.72
N GLU A 84 -11.65 -51.89 -16.04
CA GLU A 84 -11.26 -52.93 -17.00
C GLU A 84 -9.76 -53.27 -16.92
N ILE A 85 -8.89 -52.25 -16.83
CA ILE A 85 -7.44 -52.45 -16.68
C ILE A 85 -7.11 -53.18 -15.36
N LYS A 86 -7.77 -52.81 -14.26
CA LYS A 86 -7.60 -53.51 -12.96
C LYS A 86 -7.99 -54.98 -13.06
N ASP A 87 -9.04 -55.30 -13.79
CA ASP A 87 -9.52 -56.66 -13.95
C ASP A 87 -8.58 -57.49 -14.86
N ILE A 88 -7.97 -56.87 -15.87
CA ILE A 88 -6.91 -57.48 -16.69
C ILE A 88 -5.66 -57.77 -15.85
N ILE A 89 -5.24 -56.84 -14.98
CA ILE A 89 -4.09 -57.04 -14.08
C ILE A 89 -4.35 -58.21 -13.14
N LYS A 90 -5.57 -58.34 -12.59
CA LYS A 90 -5.96 -59.49 -11.77
C LYS A 90 -5.91 -60.81 -12.56
N LEU A 91 -6.40 -60.79 -13.80
CA LEU A 91 -6.35 -61.97 -14.69
C LEU A 91 -4.91 -62.39 -14.97
N TRP A 92 -4.03 -61.41 -15.24
CA TRP A 92 -2.62 -61.65 -15.48
C TRP A 92 -1.90 -62.22 -14.24
N LEU A 93 -2.15 -61.67 -13.06
CA LEU A 93 -1.63 -62.21 -11.79
C LEU A 93 -2.11 -63.65 -11.53
N SER A 94 -3.38 -63.94 -11.83
CA SER A 94 -3.92 -65.30 -11.74
C SER A 94 -3.23 -66.26 -12.73
N TYR A 95 -2.94 -65.80 -13.95
CA TYR A 95 -2.25 -66.58 -14.96
C TYR A 95 -0.78 -66.83 -14.59
N GLN A 96 -0.09 -65.81 -14.07
CA GLN A 96 1.27 -65.93 -13.55
C GLN A 96 1.35 -66.96 -12.42
N ASN A 97 0.45 -66.87 -11.42
CA ASN A 97 0.38 -67.83 -10.33
C ASN A 97 0.07 -69.26 -10.81
N TYR A 98 -0.78 -69.40 -11.84
CA TYR A 98 -1.06 -70.69 -12.48
C TYR A 98 0.19 -71.27 -13.15
N LEU A 99 0.90 -70.46 -13.96
CA LEU A 99 2.13 -70.88 -14.62
C LEU A 99 3.20 -71.27 -13.60
N GLU A 100 3.39 -70.49 -12.54
CA GLU A 100 4.35 -70.79 -11.47
C GLU A 100 4.06 -72.14 -10.80
N LYS A 101 2.79 -72.39 -10.47
CA LYS A 101 2.34 -73.67 -9.91
C LYS A 101 2.51 -74.83 -10.88
N LYS A 102 2.24 -74.63 -12.18
CA LYS A 102 2.40 -75.66 -13.21
C LYS A 102 3.85 -75.98 -13.51
N ILE A 103 4.71 -74.97 -13.57
CA ILE A 103 6.16 -75.13 -13.74
C ILE A 103 6.73 -75.88 -12.54
N TYR A 104 6.29 -75.54 -11.33
CA TYR A 104 6.66 -76.28 -10.11
C TYR A 104 6.22 -77.76 -10.17
N GLU A 105 5.00 -78.06 -10.60
CA GLU A 105 4.51 -79.43 -10.76
C GLU A 105 5.25 -80.22 -11.86
N ILE A 106 5.54 -79.59 -12.99
CA ILE A 106 6.26 -80.21 -14.11
C ILE A 106 7.72 -80.47 -13.71
N ASN A 107 8.39 -79.51 -13.07
CA ASN A 107 9.75 -79.67 -12.57
C ASN A 107 9.83 -80.74 -11.48
N ARG A 108 8.86 -80.79 -10.56
CA ARG A 108 8.79 -81.87 -9.55
C ARG A 108 8.66 -83.24 -10.22
N ARG A 109 7.85 -83.37 -11.28
CA ARG A 109 7.72 -84.62 -12.04
C ARG A 109 9.02 -84.97 -12.78
N LEU A 110 9.65 -84.03 -13.48
CA LEU A 110 10.94 -84.22 -14.17
C LEU A 110 12.07 -84.64 -13.20
N ILE A 111 12.10 -84.06 -12.00
CA ILE A 111 13.03 -84.42 -10.92
C ILE A 111 12.76 -85.83 -10.38
N THR A 112 11.50 -86.28 -10.38
CA THR A 112 11.10 -87.60 -9.85
C THR A 112 11.39 -88.74 -10.84
N TYR A 113 11.37 -88.46 -12.15
CA TYR A 113 11.58 -89.44 -13.23
C TYR A 113 12.97 -89.38 -13.88
N SER A 114 13.91 -88.58 -13.36
CA SER A 114 15.27 -88.44 -13.90
C SER A 114 16.30 -89.31 -13.17
N ASP A 115 17.38 -89.68 -13.86
CA ASP A 115 18.53 -90.33 -13.23
C ASP A 115 19.20 -89.38 -12.23
N ILE A 116 19.88 -89.93 -11.21
CA ILE A 116 20.43 -89.17 -10.07
C ILE A 116 21.27 -87.96 -10.52
N LYS A 117 22.00 -88.10 -11.64
CA LYS A 117 22.85 -87.04 -12.19
C LYS A 117 22.03 -85.88 -12.77
N THR A 118 20.99 -86.17 -13.54
CA THR A 118 20.07 -85.17 -14.10
C THR A 118 19.20 -84.52 -13.02
N LYS A 119 18.81 -85.27 -11.99
CA LYS A 119 18.11 -84.74 -10.81
C LYS A 119 18.92 -83.64 -10.11
N ILE A 120 20.21 -83.90 -9.84
CA ILE A 120 21.10 -82.93 -9.20
C ILE A 120 21.27 -81.66 -10.05
N ILE A 121 21.34 -81.78 -11.38
CA ILE A 121 21.45 -80.65 -12.30
C ILE A 121 20.17 -79.81 -12.30
N LEU A 122 19.00 -80.46 -12.43
CA LEU A 122 17.70 -79.78 -12.43
C LEU A 122 17.38 -79.11 -11.09
N GLU A 123 17.73 -79.74 -9.96
CA GLU A 123 17.58 -79.12 -8.62
C GLU A 123 18.48 -77.88 -8.48
N LYS A 124 19.71 -77.92 -9.02
CA LYS A 124 20.61 -76.77 -9.02
C LYS A 124 20.06 -75.62 -9.89
N GLU A 125 19.67 -75.91 -11.13
CA GLU A 125 19.11 -74.91 -12.05
C GLU A 125 17.83 -74.29 -11.49
N TRP A 126 16.94 -75.09 -10.91
CA TRP A 126 15.72 -74.59 -10.25
C TRP A 126 16.04 -73.65 -9.09
N ASN A 127 16.99 -74.02 -8.23
CA ASN A 127 17.41 -73.18 -7.11
C ASN A 127 18.04 -71.87 -7.57
N ASP A 128 18.85 -71.88 -8.63
CA ASP A 128 19.44 -70.67 -9.20
C ASP A 128 18.39 -69.76 -9.85
N LEU A 129 17.39 -70.35 -10.52
CA LEU A 129 16.26 -69.62 -11.12
C LEU A 129 15.36 -68.99 -10.04
N GLN A 130 15.08 -69.73 -8.96
CA GLN A 130 14.33 -69.23 -7.81
C GLN A 130 15.07 -68.11 -7.06
N ARG A 131 16.40 -68.20 -6.92
CA ARG A 131 17.23 -67.10 -6.39
C ARG A 131 17.19 -65.87 -7.29
N SER A 132 17.29 -66.04 -8.60
CA SER A 132 17.21 -64.94 -9.58
C SER A 132 15.85 -64.25 -9.53
N ALA A 133 14.75 -65.03 -9.53
CA ALA A 133 13.39 -64.52 -9.42
C ALA A 133 13.16 -63.75 -8.10
N ASN A 134 13.65 -64.28 -6.97
CA ASN A 134 13.59 -63.59 -5.68
C ASN A 134 14.38 -62.28 -5.68
N LYS A 135 15.58 -62.26 -6.29
CA LYS A 135 16.39 -61.05 -6.42
C LYS A 135 15.70 -59.99 -7.27
N ILE A 136 15.07 -60.40 -8.37
CA ILE A 136 14.25 -59.51 -9.23
C ILE A 136 13.06 -58.96 -8.43
N ASN A 137 12.34 -59.81 -7.70
CA ASN A 137 11.17 -59.41 -6.91
C ASN A 137 11.52 -58.41 -5.79
N ILE A 138 12.61 -58.65 -5.06
CA ILE A 138 13.12 -57.71 -4.04
C ILE A 138 13.47 -56.36 -4.68
N ASN A 139 14.15 -56.38 -5.83
CA ASN A 139 14.56 -55.16 -6.54
C ASN A 139 13.35 -54.38 -7.08
N ILE A 140 12.33 -55.08 -7.60
CA ILE A 140 11.06 -54.46 -8.04
C ILE A 140 10.34 -53.82 -6.84
N LYS A 141 10.24 -54.51 -5.70
CA LYS A 141 9.63 -53.94 -4.48
C LYS A 141 10.35 -52.67 -4.02
N GLN A 142 11.68 -52.74 -3.89
CA GLN A 142 12.50 -51.59 -3.49
C GLN A 142 12.31 -50.40 -4.44
N ARG A 143 12.34 -50.64 -5.75
CA ARG A 143 12.08 -49.60 -6.75
C ARG A 143 10.64 -49.04 -6.67
N SER A 144 9.65 -49.88 -6.38
CA SER A 144 8.27 -49.44 -6.24
C SER A 144 8.06 -48.53 -5.03
N GLU A 145 8.72 -48.81 -3.90
CA GLU A 145 8.66 -47.97 -2.69
C GLU A 145 9.34 -46.61 -2.91
N ILE A 146 10.49 -46.61 -3.60
CA ILE A 146 11.18 -45.38 -4.01
C ILE A 146 10.29 -44.54 -4.92
N LEU A 147 9.67 -45.14 -5.95
CA LEU A 147 8.75 -44.47 -6.87
C LEU A 147 7.54 -43.86 -6.14
N ILE A 148 6.93 -44.56 -5.18
CA ILE A 148 5.81 -44.02 -4.39
C ILE A 148 6.25 -42.81 -3.57
N THR A 149 7.42 -42.89 -2.93
CA THR A 149 7.97 -41.79 -2.14
C THR A 149 8.29 -40.57 -3.00
N LEU A 150 8.86 -40.79 -4.19
CA LEU A 150 9.13 -39.74 -5.18
C LEU A 150 7.83 -39.10 -5.68
N LEU A 151 6.78 -39.89 -5.93
CA LEU A 151 5.48 -39.39 -6.38
C LEU A 151 4.80 -38.50 -5.32
N ILE A 152 4.86 -38.89 -4.05
CA ILE A 152 4.34 -38.09 -2.93
C ILE A 152 5.10 -36.76 -2.86
N ARG A 153 6.42 -36.80 -2.87
CA ARG A 153 7.27 -35.59 -2.87
C ARG A 153 7.00 -34.69 -4.08
N TYR A 154 6.79 -35.27 -5.26
CA TYR A 154 6.45 -34.52 -6.47
C TYR A 154 5.12 -33.77 -6.32
N ASN A 155 4.07 -34.42 -5.81
CA ASN A 155 2.77 -33.81 -5.61
C ASN A 155 2.79 -32.71 -4.54
N GLU A 156 3.54 -32.93 -3.45
CA GLU A 156 3.76 -31.89 -2.42
C GLU A 156 4.44 -30.66 -3.01
N LEU A 157 5.44 -30.88 -3.89
CA LEU A 157 6.14 -29.81 -4.58
C LEU A 157 5.21 -29.05 -5.53
N ASP A 158 4.37 -29.78 -6.29
CA ASP A 158 3.44 -29.17 -7.24
C ASP A 158 2.38 -28.30 -6.55
N HIS A 159 1.82 -28.77 -5.43
CA HIS A 159 0.89 -27.99 -4.61
C HIS A 159 1.54 -26.73 -4.02
N ALA A 160 2.76 -26.84 -3.50
CA ALA A 160 3.47 -25.68 -2.96
C ALA A 160 3.75 -24.62 -4.03
N LEU A 161 4.06 -25.05 -5.26
CA LEU A 161 4.25 -24.13 -6.40
C LEU A 161 2.95 -23.40 -6.78
N ASP A 162 1.80 -24.05 -6.71
CA ASP A 162 0.49 -23.44 -6.98
C ASP A 162 0.08 -22.42 -5.90
N ASP A 163 0.32 -22.73 -4.62
CA ASP A 163 0.03 -21.80 -3.52
C ASP A 163 0.84 -20.49 -3.63
N VAL A 164 2.12 -20.61 -4.01
CA VAL A 164 2.98 -19.45 -4.29
C VAL A 164 2.46 -18.66 -5.49
N SER A 165 2.03 -19.34 -6.56
CA SER A 165 1.45 -18.71 -7.75
C SER A 165 0.18 -17.90 -7.43
N ILE A 166 -0.73 -18.46 -6.62
CA ILE A 166 -1.94 -17.76 -6.16
C ILE A 166 -1.57 -16.53 -5.33
N SER A 167 -0.58 -16.66 -4.44
CA SER A 167 -0.11 -15.55 -3.63
C SER A 167 0.46 -14.41 -4.48
N ILE A 168 1.29 -14.71 -5.49
CA ILE A 168 1.82 -13.72 -6.44
C ILE A 168 0.70 -13.01 -7.22
N LYS A 169 -0.32 -13.75 -7.67
CA LYS A 169 -1.48 -13.15 -8.36
C LYS A 169 -2.22 -12.17 -7.45
N SER A 170 -2.45 -12.54 -6.19
CA SER A 170 -3.11 -11.68 -5.20
C SER A 170 -2.34 -10.38 -4.92
N ILE A 171 -1.02 -10.39 -5.12
CA ILE A 171 -0.17 -9.23 -4.93
C ILE A 171 -0.25 -8.30 -6.14
N ARG A 172 -0.24 -8.86 -7.36
CA ARG A 172 -0.41 -8.06 -8.59
C ARG A 172 -1.76 -7.35 -8.64
N THR A 173 -2.81 -7.94 -8.07
CA THR A 173 -4.11 -7.27 -7.97
C THR A 173 -4.08 -6.04 -7.04
N LEU A 174 -3.22 -6.01 -6.02
CA LEU A 174 -3.08 -4.83 -5.13
C LEU A 174 -2.55 -3.61 -5.89
N GLN A 175 -1.72 -3.81 -6.92
CA GLN A 175 -1.22 -2.70 -7.75
C GLN A 175 -2.34 -1.95 -8.49
N GLN A 176 -3.47 -2.61 -8.73
CA GLN A 176 -4.60 -2.05 -9.48
C GLN A 176 -5.64 -1.40 -8.56
N GLN A 177 -5.50 -1.49 -7.23
CA GLN A 177 -6.48 -0.97 -6.29
C GLN A 177 -6.22 0.50 -5.93
N PRO A 178 -7.20 1.40 -6.11
CA PRO A 178 -7.13 2.75 -5.56
C PRO A 178 -7.12 2.65 -4.03
N THR A 179 -6.21 3.38 -3.37
CA THR A 179 -5.96 3.20 -1.94
C THR A 179 -6.07 4.48 -1.15
N ASP A 180 -7.21 4.55 -0.48
CA ASP A 180 -7.69 5.64 0.36
C ASP A 180 -7.28 5.42 1.83
N GLU A 181 -7.29 4.17 2.31
CA GLU A 181 -6.85 3.82 3.67
C GLU A 181 -5.37 3.44 3.73
N LEU A 182 -4.51 4.46 3.57
CA LEU A 182 -3.06 4.27 3.45
C LEU A 182 -2.46 3.37 4.55
N ASN A 183 -2.87 3.56 5.81
CA ASN A 183 -2.33 2.79 6.93
C ASN A 183 -2.76 1.31 6.90
N GLN A 184 -4.03 1.03 6.61
CA GLN A 184 -4.50 -0.34 6.49
C GLN A 184 -3.84 -1.04 5.29
N PHE A 185 -3.71 -0.33 4.18
CA PHE A 185 -3.10 -0.88 2.98
C PHE A 185 -1.59 -1.11 3.13
N ILE A 186 -0.88 -0.21 3.81
CA ILE A 186 0.53 -0.45 4.19
C ILE A 186 0.65 -1.71 5.05
N LEU A 187 -0.23 -1.91 6.04
CA LEU A 187 -0.22 -3.13 6.87
C LEU A 187 -0.53 -4.39 6.05
N GLN A 188 -1.45 -4.31 5.08
CA GLN A 188 -1.73 -5.41 4.16
C GLN A 188 -0.51 -5.73 3.29
N CYS A 189 0.14 -4.72 2.70
CA CYS A 189 1.36 -4.89 1.92
C CYS A 189 2.50 -5.47 2.76
N GLN A 190 2.70 -5.01 3.99
CA GLN A 190 3.71 -5.55 4.92
C GLN A 190 3.41 -6.99 5.33
N SER A 191 2.14 -7.35 5.55
CA SER A 191 1.73 -8.73 5.82
C SER A 191 2.06 -9.63 4.63
N LYS A 192 1.80 -9.17 3.41
CA LYS A 192 2.13 -9.88 2.17
C LYS A 192 3.64 -9.95 1.93
N ASP A 193 4.41 -8.93 2.26
CA ASP A 193 5.88 -8.93 2.21
C ASP A 193 6.51 -9.97 3.14
N ARG A 194 5.95 -10.13 4.36
CA ARG A 194 6.36 -11.20 5.28
C ARG A 194 6.06 -12.59 4.73
N LYS A 195 4.86 -12.77 4.15
CA LYS A 195 4.49 -14.02 3.47
C LYS A 195 5.41 -14.29 2.28
N LEU A 196 5.78 -13.25 1.52
CA LEU A 196 6.79 -13.39 0.49
C LEU A 196 8.09 -13.91 1.12
N THR A 197 8.68 -13.20 2.08
CA THR A 197 9.92 -13.65 2.73
C THR A 197 9.88 -15.11 3.20
N GLN A 198 8.73 -15.58 3.71
CA GLN A 198 8.51 -16.99 4.04
C GLN A 198 8.58 -17.91 2.82
N HIS A 199 7.81 -17.69 1.75
CA HIS A 199 7.86 -18.60 0.60
C HIS A 199 9.18 -18.52 -0.20
N ARG A 200 10.01 -17.49 -0.01
CA ARG A 200 11.38 -17.48 -0.55
C ARG A 200 12.22 -18.63 0.00
N HIS A 201 12.09 -18.90 1.31
CA HIS A 201 12.74 -20.05 1.93
C HIS A 201 12.15 -21.37 1.41
N GLU A 202 10.86 -21.40 1.11
CA GLU A 202 10.19 -22.57 0.53
C GLU A 202 10.72 -22.82 -0.90
N LEU A 203 10.78 -21.82 -1.78
CA LEU A 203 11.36 -21.95 -3.12
C LEU A 203 12.80 -22.48 -3.08
N GLN A 204 13.62 -22.01 -2.14
CA GLN A 204 14.98 -22.51 -1.96
C GLN A 204 14.99 -23.99 -1.51
N ARG A 205 14.08 -24.39 -0.62
CA ARG A 205 13.90 -25.79 -0.22
C ARG A 205 13.45 -26.64 -1.41
N LEU A 206 12.47 -26.19 -2.20
CA LEU A 206 11.98 -26.91 -3.38
C LEU A 206 13.09 -27.12 -4.41
N ARG A 207 13.92 -26.10 -4.67
CA ARG A 207 15.11 -26.21 -5.53
C ARG A 207 16.07 -27.28 -5.00
N GLN A 208 16.32 -27.30 -3.70
CA GLN A 208 17.18 -28.29 -3.07
C GLN A 208 16.58 -29.70 -3.19
N THR A 209 15.29 -29.87 -2.92
CA THR A 209 14.60 -31.15 -3.06
C THR A 209 14.63 -31.65 -4.50
N ILE A 210 14.40 -30.80 -5.52
CA ILE A 210 14.54 -31.17 -6.94
C ILE A 210 15.96 -31.66 -7.23
N THR A 211 16.98 -31.01 -6.67
CA THR A 211 18.38 -31.41 -6.84
C THR A 211 18.66 -32.77 -6.17
N GLU A 212 18.05 -33.03 -5.02
CA GLU A 212 18.18 -34.30 -4.28
C GLU A 212 17.52 -35.49 -5.00
N ILE A 213 16.38 -35.28 -5.66
CA ILE A 213 15.64 -36.33 -6.40
C ILE A 213 16.09 -36.48 -7.86
N SER A 214 16.86 -35.51 -8.38
CA SER A 214 17.39 -35.52 -9.74
C SER A 214 18.13 -36.81 -10.17
N PRO A 215 18.95 -37.48 -9.34
CA PRO A 215 19.62 -38.71 -9.78
C PRO A 215 18.67 -39.91 -9.94
N GLU A 216 17.44 -39.83 -9.42
CA GLU A 216 16.47 -40.94 -9.39
C GLU A 216 15.35 -40.78 -10.43
N LEU A 217 15.25 -39.63 -11.08
CA LEU A 217 14.19 -39.27 -12.02
C LEU A 217 14.68 -39.22 -13.48
N HIS A 218 13.73 -39.28 -14.42
CA HIS A 218 14.05 -39.10 -15.83
C HIS A 218 14.46 -37.64 -16.10
N PRO A 219 15.46 -37.38 -16.98
CA PRO A 219 15.91 -36.03 -17.31
C PRO A 219 14.80 -35.07 -17.76
N ASP A 220 13.79 -35.57 -18.48
CA ASP A 220 12.67 -34.75 -18.96
C ASP A 220 11.75 -34.26 -17.83
N ASP A 221 11.49 -35.10 -16.82
CA ASP A 221 10.66 -34.73 -15.66
C ASP A 221 11.37 -33.66 -14.81
N ILE A 222 12.69 -33.80 -14.67
CA ILE A 222 13.54 -32.83 -13.98
C ILE A 222 13.55 -31.50 -14.76
N ASN A 223 13.65 -31.55 -16.09
CA ASN A 223 13.59 -30.35 -16.92
C ASN A 223 12.25 -29.61 -16.79
N GLN A 224 11.13 -30.32 -16.76
CA GLN A 224 9.81 -29.70 -16.55
C GLN A 224 9.70 -29.04 -15.18
N LEU A 225 10.12 -29.73 -14.10
CA LEU A 225 10.14 -29.19 -12.75
C LEU A 225 11.02 -27.95 -12.64
N MET A 226 12.23 -28.00 -13.21
CA MET A 226 13.17 -26.89 -13.21
C MET A 226 12.65 -25.70 -14.03
N GLN A 227 11.97 -25.93 -15.15
CA GLN A 227 11.32 -24.86 -15.91
C GLN A 227 10.20 -24.18 -15.10
N LYS A 228 9.31 -24.97 -14.47
CA LYS A 228 8.23 -24.43 -13.62
C LYS A 228 8.80 -23.63 -12.44
N LEU A 229 9.85 -24.14 -11.80
CA LEU A 229 10.56 -23.46 -10.71
C LEU A 229 11.18 -22.13 -11.17
N ASN A 230 11.89 -22.12 -12.30
CA ASN A 230 12.53 -20.89 -12.81
C ASN A 230 11.49 -19.81 -13.15
N VAL A 231 10.35 -20.18 -13.75
CA VAL A 231 9.25 -19.23 -14.01
C VAL A 231 8.73 -18.64 -12.72
N LEU A 232 8.54 -19.46 -11.68
CA LEU A 232 8.08 -19.00 -10.39
C LEU A 232 9.10 -18.10 -9.70
N GLU A 233 10.39 -18.39 -9.76
CA GLU A 233 11.45 -17.51 -9.21
C GLU A 233 11.49 -16.13 -9.89
N ILE A 234 11.22 -16.06 -11.19
CA ILE A 234 11.10 -14.79 -11.92
C ILE A 234 9.86 -14.03 -11.46
N GLN A 235 8.69 -14.69 -11.48
CA GLN A 235 7.42 -14.08 -11.05
C GLN A 235 7.46 -13.62 -9.60
N TRP A 236 8.17 -14.38 -8.77
CA TRP A 236 8.45 -14.08 -7.38
C TRP A 236 9.27 -12.80 -7.23
N SER A 237 10.40 -12.71 -7.93
CA SER A 237 11.28 -11.53 -7.91
C SER A 237 10.53 -10.28 -8.36
N ASP A 238 9.68 -10.41 -9.36
CA ASP A 238 8.78 -9.32 -9.79
C ASP A 238 7.78 -8.92 -8.70
N ALA A 239 7.17 -9.89 -8.00
CA ALA A 239 6.22 -9.63 -6.92
C ALA A 239 6.89 -8.94 -5.71
N GLU A 240 8.11 -9.38 -5.32
CA GLU A 240 8.92 -8.70 -4.31
C GLU A 240 9.19 -7.24 -4.69
N ARG A 241 9.60 -7.01 -5.94
CA ARG A 241 9.84 -5.64 -6.44
C ARG A 241 8.57 -4.80 -6.36
N ILE A 242 7.44 -5.32 -6.85
CA ILE A 242 6.15 -4.62 -6.84
C ILE A 242 5.75 -4.25 -5.41
N ILE A 243 5.81 -5.19 -4.46
CA ILE A 243 5.44 -4.93 -3.06
C ILE A 243 6.36 -3.90 -2.43
N ARG A 244 7.68 -4.00 -2.59
CA ARG A 244 8.61 -3.03 -2.02
C ARG A 244 8.36 -1.64 -2.58
N THR A 245 8.21 -1.52 -3.90
CA THR A 245 7.87 -0.24 -4.54
C THR A 245 6.52 0.31 -4.05
N LEU A 246 5.50 -0.52 -3.87
CA LEU A 246 4.23 -0.10 -3.30
C LEU A 246 4.39 0.40 -1.86
N ILE A 247 5.09 -0.36 -1.01
CA ILE A 247 5.36 0.04 0.38
C ILE A 247 6.12 1.37 0.42
N ASP A 248 7.15 1.54 -0.38
CA ASP A 248 7.96 2.76 -0.43
C ASP A 248 7.10 3.96 -0.89
N ASN A 249 6.33 3.79 -1.96
CA ASN A 249 5.45 4.85 -2.47
C ASN A 249 4.35 5.22 -1.47
N LEU A 250 3.72 4.24 -0.84
CA LEU A 250 2.69 4.48 0.17
C LEU A 250 3.28 5.12 1.42
N THR A 251 4.46 4.69 1.86
CA THR A 251 5.15 5.27 3.03
C THR A 251 5.55 6.71 2.75
N LYS A 252 6.09 6.99 1.55
CA LYS A 252 6.40 8.35 1.09
C LYS A 252 5.16 9.22 1.07
N LYS A 253 4.08 8.76 0.41
CA LYS A 253 2.79 9.47 0.39
C LYS A 253 2.27 9.73 1.81
N ARG A 254 2.35 8.75 2.72
CA ARG A 254 1.98 8.94 4.14
C ARG A 254 2.79 10.05 4.80
N SER A 255 4.10 10.05 4.58
CA SER A 255 5.00 11.04 5.17
C SER A 255 4.71 12.46 4.66
N GLU A 256 4.39 12.60 3.37
CA GLU A 256 4.00 13.88 2.76
C GLU A 256 2.69 14.41 3.35
N TYR A 257 1.67 13.55 3.52
CA TYR A 257 0.43 13.92 4.21
C TYR A 257 0.66 14.35 5.66
N HIS A 258 1.47 13.59 6.39
CA HIS A 258 1.75 13.88 7.79
C HIS A 258 2.53 15.19 7.97
N ASP A 259 3.52 15.44 7.11
CA ASP A 259 4.28 16.69 7.10
C ASP A 259 3.39 17.89 6.76
N PHE A 260 2.51 17.74 5.77
CA PHE A 260 1.51 18.75 5.42
C PHE A 260 0.59 19.08 6.61
N GLU A 261 0.01 18.06 7.25
CA GLU A 261 -0.90 18.24 8.39
C GLU A 261 -0.20 18.91 9.58
N ASN A 262 1.03 18.49 9.90
CA ASN A 262 1.83 19.09 10.96
C ASN A 262 2.17 20.55 10.67
N LYS A 263 2.52 20.89 9.42
CA LYS A 263 2.79 22.27 9.02
C LYS A 263 1.53 23.12 9.11
N CYS A 264 0.38 22.62 8.67
CA CYS A 264 -0.90 23.32 8.81
C CYS A 264 -1.21 23.60 10.28
N LYS A 265 -1.11 22.59 11.15
CA LYS A 265 -1.37 22.72 12.59
C LYS A 265 -0.47 23.76 13.24
N ARG A 266 0.85 23.68 13.02
CA ARG A 266 1.82 24.65 13.56
C ARG A 266 1.53 26.08 13.11
N LEU A 267 1.10 26.25 11.87
CA LEU A 267 0.85 27.56 11.30
C LEU A 267 -0.47 28.17 11.83
N ILE A 268 -1.50 27.34 12.04
CA ILE A 268 -2.73 27.74 12.74
C ILE A 268 -2.41 28.17 14.18
N GLU A 269 -1.68 27.34 14.93
CA GLU A 269 -1.27 27.65 16.32
C GLU A 269 -0.46 28.95 16.37
N TRP A 270 0.43 29.16 15.39
CA TRP A 270 1.19 30.40 15.28
C TRP A 270 0.28 31.61 15.06
N PHE A 271 -0.68 31.54 14.14
CA PHE A 271 -1.61 32.67 13.91
C PHE A 271 -2.48 32.95 15.13
N GLU A 272 -2.98 31.91 15.80
CA GLU A 272 -3.78 32.04 17.01
C GLU A 272 -2.97 32.70 18.14
N HIS A 273 -1.71 32.30 18.33
CA HIS A 273 -0.81 32.98 19.26
C HIS A 273 -0.54 34.43 18.84
N PHE A 274 -0.21 34.64 17.57
CA PHE A 274 0.15 35.95 17.04
C PHE A 274 -0.96 36.99 17.23
N LEU A 275 -2.20 36.62 16.88
CA LEU A 275 -3.37 37.48 17.02
C LEU A 275 -3.72 37.82 18.48
N ASN A 276 -3.61 36.84 19.38
CA ASN A 276 -4.07 37.00 20.76
C ASN A 276 -3.04 37.70 21.66
N THR A 277 -1.75 37.39 21.48
CA THR A 277 -0.70 37.82 22.41
C THR A 277 0.37 38.64 21.72
N GLU A 278 0.98 38.13 20.65
CA GLU A 278 2.28 38.63 20.21
C GLU A 278 2.23 40.04 19.59
N ILE A 279 1.20 40.37 18.80
CA ILE A 279 1.02 41.72 18.26
C ILE A 279 0.91 42.73 19.40
N ASN A 280 0.18 42.41 20.48
CA ASN A 280 -0.01 43.30 21.62
C ASN A 280 1.30 43.52 22.38
N HIS A 281 2.03 42.45 22.68
CA HIS A 281 3.28 42.54 23.44
C HIS A 281 4.35 43.33 22.69
N ARG A 282 4.39 43.25 21.35
CA ARG A 282 5.39 43.97 20.53
C ARG A 282 5.19 45.48 20.47
N ILE A 283 3.98 45.96 20.74
CA ILE A 283 3.64 47.39 20.71
C ILE A 283 3.39 47.97 22.11
N ASP A 284 3.40 47.14 23.15
CA ASP A 284 3.11 47.57 24.50
C ASP A 284 4.22 48.49 25.06
N GLY A 285 3.82 49.54 25.76
CA GLY A 285 4.73 50.54 26.33
C GLY A 285 5.48 51.43 25.33
N LEU A 286 5.20 51.34 24.02
CA LEU A 286 5.85 52.17 23.00
C LEU A 286 5.09 53.47 22.71
N THR A 287 5.78 54.46 22.15
CA THR A 287 5.13 55.67 21.62
C THR A 287 4.24 55.33 20.42
N LEU A 288 3.33 56.22 20.04
CA LEU A 288 2.43 56.01 18.90
C LEU A 288 3.19 55.87 17.59
N GLU A 289 4.24 56.67 17.39
CA GLU A 289 5.12 56.64 16.22
C GLU A 289 5.90 55.33 16.14
N ALA A 290 6.52 54.90 17.25
CA ALA A 290 7.26 53.64 17.32
C ALA A 290 6.35 52.43 17.13
N SER A 291 5.15 52.46 17.73
CA SER A 291 4.13 51.42 17.52
C SER A 291 3.70 51.34 16.05
N LEU A 292 3.51 52.49 15.40
CA LEU A 292 3.11 52.55 14.00
C LEU A 292 4.21 52.03 13.07
N ASP A 293 5.48 52.33 13.37
CA ASP A 293 6.63 51.84 12.60
C ASP A 293 6.73 50.31 12.70
N ILE A 294 6.66 49.74 13.90
CA ILE A 294 6.68 48.28 14.12
C ILE A 294 5.51 47.58 13.41
N LEU A 295 4.30 48.16 13.47
CA LEU A 295 3.14 47.62 12.75
C LEU A 295 3.37 47.60 11.23
N LYS A 296 3.84 48.71 10.66
CA LYS A 296 4.04 48.86 9.21
C LYS A 296 5.23 48.07 8.68
N THR A 297 6.23 47.80 9.50
CA THR A 297 7.48 47.15 9.09
C THR A 297 7.55 45.72 9.59
N GLU A 298 7.88 45.50 10.86
CA GLU A 298 8.17 44.19 11.43
C GLU A 298 6.96 43.24 11.39
N ILE A 299 5.81 43.70 11.88
CA ILE A 299 4.58 42.90 11.91
C ILE A 299 4.11 42.56 10.50
N ARG A 300 4.11 43.55 9.60
CA ARG A 300 3.74 43.35 8.20
C ARG A 300 4.69 42.41 7.46
N ASN A 301 5.99 42.49 7.71
CA ASN A 301 6.98 41.57 7.15
C ASN A 301 6.74 40.14 7.65
N LEU A 302 6.48 39.97 8.94
CA LEU A 302 6.19 38.67 9.55
C LEU A 302 4.92 38.03 8.95
N ILE A 303 3.86 38.81 8.77
CA ILE A 303 2.63 38.36 8.10
C ILE A 303 2.92 37.98 6.65
N SER A 304 3.70 38.78 5.92
CA SER A 304 4.09 38.48 4.53
C SER A 304 4.89 37.17 4.41
N ASP A 305 5.80 36.90 5.35
CA ASP A 305 6.54 35.64 5.38
C ASP A 305 5.63 34.44 5.66
N LYS A 306 4.64 34.60 6.55
CA LYS A 306 3.64 33.54 6.80
C LYS A 306 2.69 33.35 5.64
N ARG A 307 2.32 34.40 4.90
CA ARG A 307 1.58 34.30 3.64
C ARG A 307 2.32 33.43 2.62
N ARG A 308 3.64 33.58 2.49
CA ARG A 308 4.45 32.68 1.63
C ARG A 308 4.33 31.23 2.08
N SER A 309 4.43 30.97 3.39
CA SER A 309 4.29 29.62 3.96
C SER A 309 2.90 29.02 3.69
N VAL A 310 1.83 29.82 3.76
CA VAL A 310 0.47 29.40 3.40
C VAL A 310 0.39 29.05 1.91
N ASN A 311 0.96 29.89 1.03
CA ASN A 311 0.99 29.63 -0.41
C ASN A 311 1.73 28.33 -0.75
N ASP A 312 2.85 28.05 -0.08
CA ASP A 312 3.59 26.80 -0.25
C ASP A 312 2.73 25.59 0.15
N LEU A 313 1.95 25.71 1.23
CA LEU A 313 1.00 24.68 1.66
C LEU A 313 -0.17 24.52 0.68
N ILE A 314 -0.67 25.60 0.07
CA ILE A 314 -1.70 25.52 -0.98
C ILE A 314 -1.16 24.75 -2.20
N ILE A 315 0.08 24.99 -2.59
CA ILE A 315 0.73 24.25 -3.68
C ILE A 315 0.90 22.77 -3.30
N ALA A 316 1.39 22.48 -2.09
CA ALA A 316 1.53 21.13 -1.58
C ALA A 316 0.17 20.39 -1.55
N ALA A 317 -0.88 21.07 -1.09
CA ALA A 317 -2.24 20.56 -1.09
C ALA A 317 -2.72 20.20 -2.51
N ARG A 318 -2.45 21.04 -3.53
CA ARG A 318 -2.80 20.72 -4.93
C ARG A 318 -2.07 19.49 -5.45
N VAL A 319 -0.81 19.28 -5.05
CA VAL A 319 -0.07 18.06 -5.39
C VAL A 319 -0.71 16.85 -4.71
N LEU A 320 -1.00 16.94 -3.42
CA LEU A 320 -1.65 15.89 -2.65
C LEU A 320 -3.02 15.52 -3.24
N GLN A 321 -3.84 16.51 -3.62
CA GLN A 321 -5.16 16.32 -4.23
C GLN A 321 -5.13 15.44 -5.48
N ARG A 322 -4.09 15.51 -6.31
CA ARG A 322 -3.96 14.67 -7.52
C ARG A 322 -3.85 13.18 -7.20
N HIS A 323 -3.48 12.85 -5.97
CA HIS A 323 -3.25 11.49 -5.50
C HIS A 323 -4.36 11.00 -4.55
N ILE A 324 -5.37 11.83 -4.24
CA ILE A 324 -6.51 11.43 -3.42
C ILE A 324 -7.63 10.93 -4.32
N THR A 325 -8.09 9.71 -4.04
CA THR A 325 -9.32 9.16 -4.61
C THR A 325 -10.50 9.24 -3.62
N ASP A 326 -10.22 9.22 -2.32
CA ASP A 326 -11.20 9.39 -1.24
C ASP A 326 -11.81 10.81 -1.19
N GLN A 327 -13.12 10.86 -1.33
CA GLN A 327 -13.87 12.10 -1.22
C GLN A 327 -13.78 12.74 0.19
N LEU A 328 -13.69 11.92 1.25
CA LEU A 328 -13.61 12.41 2.64
C LEU A 328 -12.25 13.03 2.96
N GLN A 329 -11.15 12.37 2.58
CA GLN A 329 -9.80 12.97 2.72
C GLN A 329 -9.66 14.22 1.86
N LEU A 330 -10.21 14.22 0.65
CA LEU A 330 -10.21 15.40 -0.22
C LEU A 330 -10.95 16.57 0.43
N GLN A 331 -12.10 16.30 1.05
CA GLN A 331 -12.87 17.31 1.78
C GLN A 331 -12.10 17.83 3.00
N THR A 332 -11.47 16.94 3.76
CA THR A 332 -10.67 17.31 4.95
C THR A 332 -9.49 18.21 4.56
N LEU A 333 -8.77 17.86 3.49
CA LEU A 333 -7.65 18.66 2.99
C LEU A 333 -8.11 20.03 2.48
N LYS A 334 -9.26 20.11 1.80
CA LYS A 334 -9.87 21.39 1.42
C LYS A 334 -10.22 22.24 2.65
N GLN A 335 -10.88 21.66 3.64
CA GLN A 335 -11.23 22.35 4.88
C GLN A 335 -10.01 22.90 5.63
N GLN A 336 -8.90 22.15 5.66
CA GLN A 336 -7.66 22.60 6.29
C GLN A 336 -7.06 23.82 5.58
N ILE A 337 -7.05 23.81 4.24
CA ILE A 337 -6.59 24.95 3.44
C ILE A 337 -7.51 26.15 3.60
N ASP A 338 -8.83 25.94 3.50
CA ASP A 338 -9.82 27.02 3.68
C ASP A 338 -9.67 27.67 5.05
N ARG A 339 -9.44 26.87 6.10
CA ARG A 339 -9.18 27.38 7.46
C ARG A 339 -7.89 28.21 7.54
N LEU A 340 -6.82 27.78 6.89
CA LEU A 340 -5.55 28.52 6.84
C LEU A 340 -5.71 29.87 6.13
N GLU A 341 -6.36 29.88 4.97
CA GLU A 341 -6.64 31.10 4.22
C GLU A 341 -7.53 32.06 5.03
N GLN A 342 -8.56 31.56 5.70
CA GLN A 342 -9.42 32.37 6.55
C GLN A 342 -8.67 33.03 7.71
N ILE A 343 -7.79 32.29 8.39
CA ILE A 343 -7.02 32.82 9.51
C ILE A 343 -5.96 33.82 9.03
N LEU A 344 -5.30 33.57 7.91
CA LEU A 344 -4.37 34.52 7.28
C LEU A 344 -5.09 35.84 6.96
N ASN A 345 -6.24 35.78 6.28
CA ASN A 345 -7.01 36.96 5.91
C ASN A 345 -7.47 37.75 7.14
N ARG A 346 -7.91 37.06 8.21
CA ARG A 346 -8.26 37.69 9.49
C ARG A 346 -7.06 38.40 10.12
N THR A 347 -5.86 37.81 10.01
CA THR A 347 -4.62 38.39 10.55
C THR A 347 -4.23 39.67 9.84
N GLU A 348 -4.32 39.67 8.51
CA GLU A 348 -4.04 40.85 7.70
C GLU A 348 -5.05 41.97 7.91
N GLU A 349 -6.34 41.62 7.99
CA GLU A 349 -7.39 42.59 8.29
C GLU A 349 -7.21 43.19 9.69
N HIS A 350 -6.79 42.39 10.67
CA HIS A 350 -6.50 42.86 12.02
C HIS A 350 -5.31 43.84 12.05
N ASP A 351 -4.21 43.53 11.36
CA ASP A 351 -3.06 44.45 11.20
C ASP A 351 -3.49 45.76 10.53
N GLU A 352 -4.21 45.68 9.41
CA GLU A 352 -4.64 46.87 8.67
C GLU A 352 -5.56 47.77 9.51
N LYS A 353 -6.52 47.18 10.25
CA LYS A 353 -7.37 47.93 11.19
C LYS A 353 -6.56 48.61 12.27
N ARG A 354 -5.53 47.94 12.80
CA ARG A 354 -4.65 48.52 13.84
C ARG A 354 -3.79 49.65 13.33
N ILE A 355 -3.23 49.52 12.14
CA ILE A 355 -2.46 50.60 11.50
C ILE A 355 -3.34 51.82 11.30
N LYS A 356 -4.52 51.65 10.68
CA LYS A 356 -5.47 52.75 10.46
C LYS A 356 -5.87 53.43 11.77
N LYS A 357 -6.16 52.64 12.81
CA LYS A 357 -6.50 53.19 14.13
C LYS A 357 -5.35 53.99 14.72
N THR A 358 -4.12 53.46 14.69
CA THR A 358 -2.94 54.15 15.22
C THR A 358 -2.61 55.42 14.43
N GLU A 359 -2.77 55.42 13.10
CA GLU A 359 -2.59 56.62 12.26
C GLU A 359 -3.59 57.73 12.61
N ILE A 360 -4.86 57.39 12.81
CA ILE A 360 -5.89 58.35 13.21
C ILE A 360 -5.56 58.96 14.57
N VAL A 361 -5.21 58.11 15.56
CA VAL A 361 -4.86 58.57 16.91
C VAL A 361 -3.60 59.44 16.89
N LEU A 362 -2.58 59.05 16.12
CA LEU A 362 -1.35 59.84 15.97
C LEU A 362 -1.63 61.21 15.33
N LYS A 363 -2.46 61.26 14.29
CA LYS A 363 -2.88 62.53 13.69
C LYS A 363 -3.60 63.43 14.69
N MET A 364 -4.55 62.86 15.45
CA MET A 364 -5.28 63.60 16.48
C MET A 364 -4.35 64.11 17.59
N PHE A 365 -3.33 63.34 17.95
CA PHE A 365 -2.31 63.76 18.91
C PHE A 365 -1.50 64.95 18.39
N HIS A 366 -1.07 64.90 17.12
CA HIS A 366 -0.35 66.02 16.50
C HIS A 366 -1.22 67.29 16.36
N ASP A 367 -2.49 67.14 15.96
CA ASP A 367 -3.45 68.24 15.88
C ASP A 367 -3.68 68.88 17.27
N PHE A 368 -3.69 68.07 18.34
CA PHE A 368 -3.78 68.52 19.73
C PHE A 368 -2.52 69.27 20.18
N GLU A 369 -1.32 68.74 19.92
CA GLU A 369 -0.05 69.41 20.23
C GLU A 369 0.07 70.76 19.53
N GLN A 370 -0.26 70.81 18.23
CA GLN A 370 -0.27 72.06 17.46
C GLN A 370 -1.28 73.06 18.03
N GLY A 371 -2.46 72.59 18.44
CA GLY A 371 -3.46 73.41 19.12
C GLY A 371 -2.97 74.01 20.43
N LEU A 372 -2.28 73.20 21.26
CA LEU A 372 -1.66 73.68 22.50
C LEU A 372 -0.54 74.69 22.25
N GLU A 373 0.32 74.45 21.26
CA GLU A 373 1.41 75.37 20.94
C GLU A 373 0.87 76.70 20.39
N ASN A 374 -0.15 76.68 19.54
CA ASN A 374 -0.84 77.88 19.07
C ASN A 374 -1.47 78.67 20.22
N LEU A 375 -2.11 77.99 21.18
CA LEU A 375 -2.67 78.61 22.38
C LEU A 375 -1.56 79.22 23.24
N ARG A 376 -0.46 78.50 23.42
CA ARG A 376 0.70 78.95 24.20
C ARG A 376 1.35 80.19 23.59
N SER A 377 1.65 80.18 22.28
CA SER A 377 2.20 81.34 21.57
C SER A 377 1.25 82.52 21.66
N TRP A 378 -0.07 82.33 21.47
CA TRP A 378 -1.02 83.43 21.67
C TRP A 378 -1.01 84.00 23.10
N MET A 379 -1.04 83.13 24.11
CA MET A 379 -1.01 83.55 25.52
C MET A 379 0.28 84.32 25.86
N MET A 380 1.43 83.82 25.44
CA MET A 380 2.74 84.42 25.75
C MET A 380 3.00 85.67 24.89
N ASP A 381 2.82 85.57 23.57
CA ASP A 381 3.24 86.64 22.66
C ASP A 381 2.21 87.77 22.61
N THR A 382 0.92 87.45 22.72
CA THR A 382 -0.16 88.44 22.55
C THR A 382 -0.70 88.92 23.89
N ILE A 383 -1.15 88.01 24.77
CA ILE A 383 -1.73 88.43 26.04
C ILE A 383 -0.66 88.97 26.99
N GLU A 384 0.41 88.23 27.25
CA GLU A 384 1.42 88.64 28.22
C GLU A 384 2.14 89.93 27.78
N THR A 385 2.53 90.04 26.50
CA THR A 385 3.13 91.29 25.97
C THR A 385 2.20 92.49 26.10
N ASN A 386 0.90 92.34 25.82
CA ASN A 386 -0.05 93.44 25.92
C ASN A 386 -0.37 93.80 27.37
N LEU A 387 -0.42 92.82 28.28
CA LEU A 387 -0.56 93.05 29.72
C LEU A 387 0.69 93.70 30.31
N GLN A 388 1.90 93.28 29.93
CA GLN A 388 3.16 93.91 30.38
C GLN A 388 3.28 95.37 29.89
N LYS A 389 2.86 95.65 28.64
CA LYS A 389 2.75 97.02 28.13
C LYS A 389 1.75 97.86 28.93
N SER A 390 0.64 97.27 29.37
CA SER A 390 -0.37 97.97 30.18
C SER A 390 0.13 98.37 31.58
N LEU A 391 0.94 97.51 32.21
CA LEU A 391 1.45 97.73 33.58
C LEU A 391 2.57 98.78 33.68
N SER A 392 3.23 99.10 32.57
CA SER A 392 4.39 100.00 32.55
C SER A 392 4.05 101.49 32.47
N ILE A 393 2.76 101.86 32.49
CA ILE A 393 2.30 103.22 32.19
C ILE A 393 1.83 103.95 33.46
N ASN A 394 2.76 104.57 34.18
CA ASN A 394 2.47 105.25 35.46
C ASN A 394 1.96 106.70 35.36
N THR A 395 1.82 107.27 34.16
CA THR A 395 1.15 108.58 33.95
C THR A 395 0.49 108.66 32.56
N LEU A 396 -0.84 108.64 32.49
CA LEU A 396 -1.62 108.68 31.24
C LEU A 396 -2.30 110.04 31.03
N ASN A 397 -2.25 110.57 29.80
CA ASN A 397 -3.16 111.62 29.35
C ASN A 397 -4.46 111.02 28.75
N ALA A 398 -5.53 111.81 28.61
CA ALA A 398 -6.86 111.31 28.23
C ALA A 398 -6.91 110.61 26.85
N ASN A 399 -5.99 110.96 25.92
CA ASN A 399 -5.90 110.29 24.62
C ASN A 399 -5.25 108.90 24.73
N GLN A 400 -4.18 108.78 25.53
CA GLN A 400 -3.56 107.49 25.79
C GLN A 400 -4.48 106.55 26.58
N LEU A 401 -5.36 107.08 27.45
CA LEU A 401 -6.38 106.29 28.14
C LEU A 401 -7.40 105.69 27.15
N ARG A 402 -7.79 106.46 26.12
CA ARG A 402 -8.71 106.00 25.08
C ARG A 402 -8.08 104.92 24.18
N ASP A 403 -6.84 105.12 23.76
CA ASP A 403 -6.08 104.13 22.98
C ASP A 403 -5.88 102.84 23.81
N HIS A 404 -5.69 102.98 25.12
CA HIS A 404 -5.59 101.86 26.04
C HIS A 404 -6.91 101.08 26.16
N GLN A 405 -8.05 101.77 26.29
CA GLN A 405 -9.37 101.13 26.30
C GLN A 405 -9.67 100.40 24.99
N GLN A 406 -9.28 100.96 23.83
CA GLN A 406 -9.44 100.28 22.54
C GLN A 406 -8.56 99.03 22.44
N SER A 407 -7.35 99.07 22.98
CA SER A 407 -6.47 97.89 23.08
C SER A 407 -7.08 96.78 23.96
N ILE A 408 -7.69 97.15 25.09
CA ILE A 408 -8.38 96.19 25.98
C ILE A 408 -9.60 95.56 25.29
N ILE A 409 -10.44 96.35 24.60
CA ILE A 409 -11.60 95.83 23.86
C ILE A 409 -11.17 94.90 22.71
N ALA A 410 -10.05 95.20 22.04
CA ALA A 410 -9.49 94.32 21.02
C ALA A 410 -9.02 92.98 21.63
N ILE A 411 -8.41 93.01 22.82
CA ILE A 411 -8.01 91.81 23.57
C ILE A 411 -9.25 90.99 23.99
N GLU A 412 -10.31 91.63 24.49
CA GLU A 412 -11.57 90.94 24.84
C GLU A 412 -12.20 90.24 23.63
N THR A 413 -12.22 90.91 22.48
CA THR A 413 -12.73 90.35 21.21
C THR A 413 -11.87 89.15 20.76
N ASP A 414 -10.57 89.20 20.97
CA ASP A 414 -9.67 88.09 20.62
C ASP A 414 -9.78 86.93 21.62
N ILE A 415 -10.00 87.18 22.92
CA ILE A 415 -10.29 86.15 23.93
C ILE A 415 -11.56 85.36 23.55
N GLU A 416 -12.61 86.03 23.07
CA GLU A 416 -13.83 85.34 22.60
C GLU A 416 -13.55 84.42 21.41
N LYS A 417 -12.73 84.84 20.44
CA LYS A 417 -12.32 84.00 19.31
C LYS A 417 -11.51 82.79 19.77
N TYR A 418 -10.55 82.99 20.68
CA TYR A 418 -9.70 81.92 21.20
C TYR A 418 -10.45 80.94 22.11
N THR A 419 -11.59 81.32 22.69
CA THR A 419 -12.48 80.41 23.44
C THR A 419 -12.96 79.22 22.59
N THR A 420 -13.18 79.43 21.29
CA THR A 420 -13.56 78.36 20.35
C THR A 420 -12.40 77.40 20.08
N ILE A 421 -11.17 77.93 20.01
CA ILE A 421 -9.93 77.14 19.84
C ILE A 421 -9.69 76.29 21.09
N VAL A 422 -9.79 76.89 22.29
CA VAL A 422 -9.69 76.18 23.57
C VAL A 422 -10.71 75.06 23.66
N SER A 423 -11.97 75.30 23.29
CA SER A 423 -13.02 74.28 23.30
C SER A 423 -12.71 73.11 22.36
N SER A 424 -12.14 73.39 21.19
CA SER A 424 -11.74 72.38 20.21
C SER A 424 -10.55 71.53 20.69
N VAL A 425 -9.55 72.17 21.31
CA VAL A 425 -8.39 71.49 21.92
C VAL A 425 -8.82 70.62 23.10
N LEU A 426 -9.74 71.10 23.96
CA LEU A 426 -10.30 70.32 25.06
C LEU A 426 -11.09 69.10 24.56
N ALA A 427 -11.90 69.25 23.49
CA ALA A 427 -12.64 68.14 22.90
C ALA A 427 -11.70 67.05 22.37
N LEU A 428 -10.61 67.44 21.68
CA LEU A 428 -9.56 66.52 21.23
C LEU A 428 -8.85 65.83 22.40
N GLY A 429 -8.51 66.59 23.45
CA GLY A 429 -7.90 66.04 24.67
C GLY A 429 -8.79 65.02 25.38
N HIS A 430 -10.10 65.31 25.51
CA HIS A 430 -11.06 64.36 26.08
C HIS A 430 -11.17 63.07 25.25
N TYR A 431 -11.17 63.18 23.92
CA TYR A 431 -11.19 62.02 23.04
C TYR A 431 -9.91 61.18 23.19
N LEU A 432 -8.72 61.80 23.17
CA LEU A 432 -7.44 61.11 23.35
C LEU A 432 -7.34 60.43 24.72
N LEU A 433 -7.80 61.08 25.78
CA LEU A 433 -7.88 60.48 27.11
C LEU A 433 -8.79 59.26 27.12
N SER A 434 -9.95 59.31 26.44
CA SER A 434 -10.84 58.16 26.33
C SER A 434 -10.19 56.98 25.59
N GLU A 435 -9.38 57.23 24.56
CA GLU A 435 -8.64 56.18 23.84
C GLU A 435 -7.48 55.60 24.67
N ILE A 436 -6.80 56.42 25.47
CA ILE A 436 -5.79 55.95 26.44
C ILE A 436 -6.45 55.10 27.52
N ASP A 437 -7.63 55.48 28.00
CA ASP A 437 -8.39 54.75 29.01
C ASP A 437 -8.95 53.42 28.46
N ILE A 438 -9.29 53.37 27.16
CA ILE A 438 -9.66 52.12 26.47
C ILE A 438 -8.42 51.23 26.28
N ARG A 439 -7.23 51.80 26.00
CA ARG A 439 -5.97 51.03 25.95
C ARG A 439 -5.63 50.44 27.32
N SER A 440 -5.73 51.22 28.40
CA SER A 440 -5.45 50.74 29.77
C SER A 440 -6.47 49.69 30.26
N ARG A 441 -7.74 49.77 29.82
CA ARG A 441 -8.75 48.75 30.11
C ARG A 441 -8.61 47.50 29.25
N ASN A 442 -8.20 47.60 27.98
CA ASN A 442 -7.93 46.44 27.14
C ASN A 442 -6.67 45.66 27.54
N ILE A 443 -5.73 46.30 28.24
CA ILE A 443 -4.61 45.61 28.92
C ILE A 443 -5.10 44.82 30.14
N ASN A 444 -6.19 45.25 30.78
CA ASN A 444 -6.78 44.58 31.95
C ASN A 444 -7.97 43.67 31.65
N SER A 445 -8.50 43.69 30.43
CA SER A 445 -9.54 42.76 29.96
C SER A 445 -8.95 41.61 29.16
N ILE A 446 -7.96 40.94 29.76
CA ILE A 446 -7.78 39.50 29.56
C ILE A 446 -8.96 38.86 30.32
N PRO A 447 -9.82 38.05 29.69
CA PRO A 447 -10.76 37.23 30.46
C PRO A 447 -9.95 36.33 31.39
N ARG A 448 -10.00 36.58 32.70
CA ARG A 448 -9.68 35.57 33.70
C ARG A 448 -10.77 34.51 33.68
N THR A 449 -10.63 33.61 32.73
CA THR A 449 -11.20 32.26 32.68
C THR A 449 -10.12 31.49 31.92
N ILE A 450 -9.15 30.85 32.57
CA ILE A 450 -9.31 29.73 33.50
C ILE A 450 -8.28 29.83 34.64
N GLN A 451 -8.77 29.95 35.87
CA GLN A 451 -8.37 29.14 37.01
C GLN A 451 -9.58 28.98 37.94
#